data_AF-A0A843GE32-F1
#
_entry.id   AF-A0A843GE32-F1
#
_cell.length_a   1.000
_cell.length_b   1.000
_cell.length_c   1.000
_cell.angle_alpha   90.00
_cell.angle_beta   90.00
_cell.angle_gamma   90.00
#
_symmetry.space_group_name_H-M   'P 1'
#
loop_
_entity.id
_entity.type
_entity.pdbx_description
1 polymer ?
#
loop_
_entity_poly.entity_id
_entity_poly.type
_entity_poly.pdbx_seq_one_letter_code
_entity_poly.pdbx_strand_id
1 'polypeptide(L)'
;MNPDFERTSIIVNGYWYTFEYHNQKESVPGYDRFPLIFCIGPSTKNLNCFEALNLHHLTLNARVEFLIRFDKLSHFRDEDIRTVYTSEEIISYFGAGLGLQNAIRFYNKKNILNPVRVLNKAVPNYIEYDGDIIMKNPGTIMNKYLLDLGKNNK
;
A
#
# COMPACT_ATOMS: atom_id res chain seq x y z
N MET A 1 6.54 -10.87 -17.93
CA MET A 1 6.45 -10.30 -16.57
C MET A 1 4.97 -10.08 -16.29
N ASN A 2 4.48 -10.35 -15.08
CA ASN A 2 3.06 -10.13 -14.74
C ASN A 2 2.70 -8.65 -15.02
N PRO A 3 1.62 -8.35 -15.80
CA PRO A 3 1.25 -6.99 -16.19
C PRO A 3 0.87 -6.07 -15.02
N ASP A 4 0.77 -6.60 -13.81
CA ASP A 4 0.40 -5.86 -12.60
C ASP A 4 1.58 -5.15 -11.94
N PHE A 5 2.81 -5.45 -12.38
CA PHE A 5 4.04 -4.99 -11.75
C PHE A 5 5.04 -4.38 -12.74
N GLU A 6 5.76 -3.36 -12.30
CA GLU A 6 6.86 -2.74 -13.04
C GLU A 6 8.14 -2.78 -12.21
N ARG A 7 9.22 -3.36 -12.77
CA ARG A 7 10.54 -3.33 -12.11
C ARG A 7 11.02 -1.90 -11.98
N THR A 8 11.57 -1.57 -10.82
CA THR A 8 12.15 -0.25 -10.57
C THR A 8 13.42 -0.39 -9.75
N SER A 9 14.29 0.62 -9.83
CA SER A 9 15.40 0.82 -8.90
C SER A 9 15.20 2.07 -8.03
N ILE A 10 14.08 2.79 -8.22
CA ILE A 10 13.78 4.06 -7.57
C ILE A 10 12.37 4.00 -6.98
N ILE A 11 12.26 4.38 -5.71
CA ILE A 11 10.98 4.56 -5.04
C ILE A 11 10.62 6.05 -5.09
N VAL A 12 9.53 6.35 -5.79
CA VAL A 12 8.98 7.69 -5.95
C VAL A 12 7.69 7.79 -5.14
N ASN A 13 7.51 8.89 -4.41
CA ASN A 13 6.30 9.13 -3.65
C ASN A 13 5.05 9.27 -4.53
N GLY A 14 3.92 8.88 -3.97
CA GLY A 14 2.62 8.87 -4.63
C GLY A 14 2.35 7.66 -5.51
N TYR A 15 3.12 6.60 -5.34
CA TYR A 15 2.94 5.31 -6.01
C TYR A 15 2.98 4.16 -5.00
N TRP A 16 2.53 3.00 -5.48
CA TRP A 16 2.49 1.76 -4.74
C TRP A 16 3.70 0.87 -5.04
N TYR A 17 4.23 0.23 -4.01
CA TYR A 17 5.37 -0.65 -4.14
C TYR A 17 5.24 -1.89 -3.28
N THR A 18 5.92 -2.93 -3.71
CA THR A 18 6.35 -4.02 -2.85
C THR A 18 7.84 -4.28 -3.04
N PHE A 19 8.47 -4.89 -2.06
CA PHE A 19 9.89 -5.22 -2.07
C PHE A 19 10.19 -6.25 -0.99
N GLU A 20 11.37 -6.86 -1.07
CA GLU A 20 11.90 -7.63 0.04
C GLU A 20 12.62 -6.69 1.01
N TYR A 21 12.19 -6.66 2.27
CA TYR A 21 12.81 -5.84 3.31
C TYR A 21 13.62 -6.72 4.26
N HIS A 22 14.82 -6.26 4.62
CA HIS A 22 15.73 -6.94 5.53
C HIS A 22 16.30 -5.99 6.57
N ASN A 23 15.99 -6.20 7.85
CA ASN A 23 16.55 -5.38 8.91
C ASN A 23 16.78 -6.18 10.21
N GLN A 24 17.42 -5.54 11.19
CA GLN A 24 17.71 -6.16 12.48
C GLN A 24 16.48 -6.55 13.31
N LYS A 25 15.27 -6.20 12.87
CA LYS A 25 14.00 -6.47 13.55
C LYS A 25 13.19 -7.61 12.91
N GLU A 26 13.81 -8.42 12.04
CA GLU A 26 13.16 -9.58 11.41
C GLU A 26 12.49 -10.54 12.40
N SER A 27 13.02 -10.64 13.63
CA SER A 27 12.48 -11.49 14.70
C SER A 27 11.35 -10.85 15.51
N VAL A 28 10.98 -9.59 15.24
CA VAL A 28 9.97 -8.86 16.03
C VAL A 28 8.56 -9.21 15.52
N PRO A 29 7.59 -9.54 16.40
CA PRO A 29 6.20 -9.75 16.00
C PRO A 29 5.64 -8.57 15.21
N GLY A 30 4.99 -8.87 14.08
CA GLY A 30 4.49 -7.85 13.16
C GLY A 30 5.55 -7.30 12.20
N TYR A 31 6.74 -7.90 12.13
CA TYR A 31 7.66 -7.65 11.03
C TYR A 31 7.04 -8.09 9.70
N ASP A 32 7.14 -7.23 8.68
CA ASP A 32 6.62 -7.48 7.35
C ASP A 32 7.76 -7.48 6.35
N ARG A 33 8.12 -8.67 5.87
CA ARG A 33 9.21 -8.88 4.92
C ARG A 33 8.86 -8.42 3.51
N PHE A 34 7.58 -8.48 3.13
CA PHE A 34 7.12 -8.19 1.77
C PHE A 34 5.94 -7.23 1.82
N PRO A 35 6.16 -5.97 2.21
CA PRO A 35 5.07 -5.06 2.45
C PRO A 35 4.42 -4.61 1.14
N LEU A 36 3.11 -4.33 1.18
CA LEU A 36 2.41 -3.57 0.16
C LEU A 36 2.23 -2.13 0.68
N ILE A 37 2.98 -1.20 0.11
CA ILE A 37 3.07 0.16 0.61
C ILE A 37 2.63 1.20 -0.40
N PHE A 38 2.02 2.27 0.09
CA PHE A 38 1.93 3.54 -0.62
C PHE A 38 3.06 4.45 -0.14
N CYS A 39 3.93 4.87 -1.05
CA CYS A 39 5.06 5.72 -0.69
C CYS A 39 4.60 7.17 -0.48
N ILE A 40 4.74 7.68 0.74
CA ILE A 40 4.29 9.03 1.12
C ILE A 40 5.35 10.06 0.75
N GLY A 41 6.61 9.78 1.09
CA GLY A 41 7.68 10.75 0.87
C GLY A 41 8.97 10.43 1.61
N PRO A 42 10.05 11.17 1.34
CA PRO A 42 11.27 11.08 2.13
C PRO A 42 10.98 11.39 3.60
N SER A 43 11.66 10.69 4.52
CA SER A 43 11.50 10.97 5.94
C SER A 43 12.13 12.32 6.28
N THR A 44 11.39 13.15 7.01
CA THR A 44 11.89 14.43 7.54
C THR A 44 12.95 14.27 8.62
N LYS A 45 13.07 13.06 9.20
CA LYS A 45 13.99 12.75 10.30
C LYS A 45 15.27 12.06 9.85
N ASN A 46 15.25 11.38 8.70
CA ASN A 46 16.41 10.64 8.19
C ASN A 46 16.37 10.52 6.66
N LEU A 47 17.33 11.14 5.98
CA LEU A 47 17.40 11.18 4.50
C LEU A 47 17.58 9.79 3.85
N ASN A 48 18.09 8.81 4.59
CA ASN A 48 18.21 7.42 4.14
C ASN A 48 16.90 6.64 4.28
N CYS A 49 15.88 7.23 4.91
CA CYS A 49 14.58 6.62 5.08
C CYS A 49 13.50 7.33 4.26
N PHE A 50 12.41 6.64 4.02
CA PHE A 50 11.16 7.23 3.54
C PHE A 50 10.01 6.77 4.43
N GLU A 51 8.96 7.56 4.41
CA GLU A 51 7.68 7.29 5.07
C GLU A 51 6.73 6.64 4.07
N ALA A 52 5.98 5.65 4.54
CA ALA A 52 5.00 4.95 3.74
C ALA A 52 3.85 4.43 4.59
N LEU A 53 2.67 4.31 3.96
CA LEU A 53 1.54 3.60 4.53
C LEU A 53 1.66 2.12 4.17
N ASN A 54 1.88 1.24 5.15
CA ASN A 54 1.89 -0.20 4.94
C ASN A 54 0.53 -0.80 5.31
N LEU A 55 -0.22 -1.25 4.32
CA LEU A 55 -1.57 -1.76 4.50
C LEU A 55 -1.62 -3.02 5.37
N HIS A 56 -0.54 -3.80 5.46
CA HIS A 56 -0.52 -5.05 6.24
C HIS A 56 -0.73 -4.84 7.75
N HIS A 57 -0.51 -3.62 8.24
CA HIS A 57 -0.76 -3.25 9.63
C HIS A 57 -2.20 -2.80 9.92
N LEU A 58 -3.08 -2.87 8.92
CA LEU A 58 -4.51 -2.64 9.05
C LEU A 58 -5.25 -3.97 8.96
N THR A 59 -6.45 -4.02 9.54
CA THR A 59 -7.39 -5.12 9.29
C THR A 59 -7.83 -5.11 7.83
N LEU A 60 -8.19 -6.25 7.26
CA LEU A 60 -8.64 -6.33 5.86
C LEU A 60 -9.77 -5.35 5.55
N ASN A 61 -10.76 -5.23 6.44
CA ASN A 61 -11.85 -4.27 6.28
C ASN A 61 -11.35 -2.82 6.19
N ALA A 62 -10.37 -2.44 7.03
CA ALA A 62 -9.78 -1.11 6.98
C ALA A 62 -8.95 -0.88 5.72
N ARG A 63 -8.25 -1.90 5.21
CA ARG A 63 -7.54 -1.83 3.91
C ARG A 63 -8.51 -1.56 2.76
N VAL A 64 -9.61 -2.32 2.71
CA VAL A 64 -10.65 -2.19 1.67
C VAL A 64 -11.31 -0.81 1.74
N GLU A 65 -11.76 -0.39 2.92
CA GLU A 65 -12.40 0.91 3.12
C GLU A 65 -11.46 2.07 2.79
N PHE A 66 -10.18 1.95 3.15
CA PHE A 66 -9.17 2.93 2.75
C PHE A 66 -9.07 3.03 1.23
N LEU A 67 -8.93 1.92 0.51
CA LEU A 67 -8.82 1.94 -0.95
C LEU A 67 -10.07 2.48 -1.63
N ILE A 68 -11.27 2.22 -1.10
CA ILE A 68 -12.52 2.80 -1.63
C ILE A 68 -12.49 4.32 -1.51
N ARG A 69 -12.13 4.86 -0.33
CA ARG A 69 -12.07 6.31 -0.10
C ARG A 69 -10.96 6.95 -0.91
N PHE A 70 -9.81 6.30 -0.96
CA PHE A 70 -8.65 6.76 -1.72
C PHE A 70 -8.99 6.84 -3.21
N ASP A 71 -9.60 5.80 -3.77
CA ASP A 71 -10.04 5.77 -5.16
C ASP A 71 -11.07 6.85 -5.48
N LYS A 72 -12.11 6.97 -4.65
CA LYS A 72 -13.19 7.94 -4.86
C LYS A 72 -12.69 9.39 -4.91
N LEU A 73 -11.63 9.72 -4.17
CA LEU A 73 -11.10 11.08 -4.12
C LEU A 73 -9.97 11.32 -5.13
N SER A 74 -9.09 10.33 -5.32
CA SER A 74 -7.88 10.50 -6.13
C SER A 74 -8.00 10.00 -7.56
N HIS A 75 -9.00 9.15 -7.86
CA HIS A 75 -9.14 8.47 -9.13
C HIS A 75 -7.89 7.68 -9.55
N PHE A 76 -7.09 7.20 -8.58
CA PHE A 76 -5.78 6.61 -8.88
C PHE A 76 -5.85 5.39 -9.81
N ARG A 77 -6.99 4.70 -9.94
CA ARG A 77 -7.13 3.53 -10.83
C ARG A 77 -7.46 3.87 -12.29
N ASP A 78 -7.95 5.08 -12.59
CA ASP A 78 -8.49 5.42 -13.91
C ASP A 78 -7.37 5.51 -14.97
N GLU A 79 -6.32 6.23 -14.62
CA GLU A 79 -5.03 6.22 -15.28
C GLU A 79 -4.01 5.99 -14.16
N ASP A 80 -2.88 5.33 -14.42
CA ASP A 80 -1.87 4.98 -13.41
C ASP A 80 -1.13 6.23 -12.89
N ILE A 81 -1.90 7.13 -12.28
CA ILE A 81 -1.58 8.49 -11.89
C ILE A 81 -0.81 8.46 -10.58
N ARG A 82 0.20 9.31 -10.52
CA ARG A 82 0.90 9.63 -9.29
C ARG A 82 0.04 10.52 -8.41
N THR A 83 -0.35 10.03 -7.25
CA THR A 83 -1.14 10.81 -6.29
C THR A 83 -0.28 11.15 -5.08
N VAL A 84 0.01 12.43 -4.82
CA VAL A 84 0.91 12.79 -3.71
C VAL A 84 0.11 13.31 -2.52
N TYR A 85 0.34 12.71 -1.35
CA TYR A 85 -0.20 13.15 -0.06
C TYR A 85 0.86 13.06 1.02
N THR A 86 0.78 13.90 2.05
CA THR A 86 1.50 13.70 3.32
C THR A 86 0.81 12.66 4.20
N SER A 87 1.46 12.20 5.25
CA SER A 87 0.83 11.28 6.21
C SER A 87 -0.32 11.96 6.96
N GLU A 88 -0.22 13.26 7.27
CA GLU A 88 -1.30 14.03 7.87
C GLU A 88 -2.52 14.11 6.93
N GLU A 89 -2.31 14.36 5.64
CA GLU A 89 -3.38 14.40 4.64
C GLU A 89 -4.04 13.02 4.49
N ILE A 90 -3.25 11.94 4.44
CA ILE A 90 -3.79 10.57 4.36
C ILE A 90 -4.68 10.27 5.57
N ILE A 91 -4.20 10.59 6.77
CA ILE A 91 -4.94 10.35 8.01
C ILE A 91 -6.20 11.22 8.06
N SER A 92 -6.11 12.49 7.67
CA SER A 92 -7.22 13.44 7.71
C SER A 92 -8.32 13.08 6.71
N TYR A 93 -7.95 12.78 5.46
CA TYR A 93 -8.92 12.58 4.38
C TYR A 93 -9.49 11.16 4.36
N PHE A 94 -8.71 10.16 4.76
CA PHE A 94 -9.09 8.77 4.62
C PHE A 94 -9.21 8.02 5.95
N GLY A 95 -8.57 8.51 7.02
CA GLY A 95 -8.29 7.73 8.23
C GLY A 95 -9.40 7.62 9.27
N ALA A 96 -10.53 8.32 9.11
CA ALA A 96 -11.64 8.28 10.06
C ALA A 96 -12.10 6.84 10.35
N GLY A 97 -11.84 6.38 11.59
CA GLY A 97 -12.18 5.03 12.06
C GLY A 97 -11.28 3.89 11.57
N LEU A 98 -10.24 4.16 10.76
CA LEU A 98 -9.42 3.12 10.13
C LEU A 98 -8.10 2.84 10.85
N GLY A 99 -7.67 3.73 11.75
CA GLY A 99 -6.40 3.55 12.47
C GLY A 99 -5.15 3.69 11.58
N LEU A 100 -5.21 4.49 10.50
CA LEU A 100 -4.11 4.64 9.53
C LEU A 100 -2.79 5.08 10.17
N GLN A 101 -2.84 5.83 11.28
CA GLN A 101 -1.65 6.21 12.05
C GLN A 101 -0.82 4.99 12.49
N ASN A 102 -1.47 3.85 12.75
CA ASN A 102 -0.81 2.62 13.15
C ASN A 102 -0.16 1.88 11.98
N ALA A 103 -0.42 2.30 10.75
CA ALA A 103 0.12 1.71 9.52
C ALA A 103 1.24 2.54 8.87
N ILE A 104 1.50 3.75 9.39
CA ILE A 104 2.65 4.56 8.97
C ILE A 104 3.95 3.90 9.41
N ARG A 105 4.87 3.68 8.46
CA ARG A 105 6.16 3.04 8.67
C ARG A 105 7.28 3.82 8.02
N PHE A 106 8.48 3.65 8.56
CA PHE A 106 9.70 4.21 8.02
C PHE A 106 10.59 3.09 7.52
N TYR A 107 10.92 3.13 6.23
CA TYR A 107 11.77 2.14 5.59
C TYR A 107 13.12 2.75 5.29
N ASN A 108 14.20 2.06 5.68
CA ASN A 108 15.55 2.45 5.31
C ASN A 108 15.87 1.89 3.92
N LYS A 109 16.27 2.75 2.99
CA LYS A 109 16.54 2.38 1.59
C LYS A 109 17.59 1.28 1.44
N LYS A 110 18.58 1.21 2.36
CA LYS A 110 19.66 0.21 2.32
C LYS A 110 19.19 -1.23 2.58
N ASN A 111 18.01 -1.38 3.16
CA ASN A 111 17.43 -2.64 3.59
C ASN A 111 16.43 -3.19 2.56
N ILE A 112 16.26 -2.51 1.42
CA ILE A 112 15.29 -2.84 0.39
C ILE A 112 15.99 -3.59 -0.74
N LEU A 113 15.44 -4.75 -1.07
CA LEU A 113 15.87 -5.58 -2.19
C LEU A 113 14.71 -5.73 -3.18
N ASN A 114 15.08 -5.83 -4.46
CA ASN A 114 14.15 -6.13 -5.55
C ASN A 114 12.86 -5.28 -5.56
N PRO A 115 12.94 -3.94 -5.48
CA PRO A 115 11.73 -3.13 -5.45
C PRO A 115 10.96 -3.22 -6.77
N VAL A 116 9.64 -3.30 -6.63
CA VAL A 116 8.71 -3.40 -7.75
C VAL A 116 7.56 -2.44 -7.51
N ARG A 117 7.20 -1.67 -8.53
CA ARG A 117 6.03 -0.82 -8.51
C ARG A 117 4.81 -1.69 -8.78
N VAL A 118 3.76 -1.50 -8.00
CA VAL A 118 2.45 -2.13 -8.22
C VAL A 118 1.60 -1.14 -8.98
N LEU A 119 1.09 -1.52 -10.16
CA LEU A 119 0.23 -0.62 -10.92
C LEU A 119 -1.05 -0.33 -10.14
N ASN A 120 -1.55 0.90 -10.21
CA ASN A 120 -2.68 1.34 -9.40
C ASN A 120 -3.92 0.43 -9.56
N LYS A 121 -4.23 0.02 -10.79
CA LYS A 121 -5.33 -0.91 -11.11
C LYS A 121 -5.22 -2.28 -10.44
N ALA A 122 -4.00 -2.70 -10.09
CA ALA A 122 -3.71 -4.02 -9.57
C ALA A 122 -3.68 -4.06 -8.03
N VAL A 123 -3.45 -2.92 -7.36
CA VAL A 123 -3.42 -2.81 -5.89
C VAL A 123 -4.59 -3.52 -5.20
N PRO A 124 -5.86 -3.36 -5.65
CA PRO A 124 -7.00 -4.06 -5.04
C PRO A 124 -6.92 -5.59 -5.04
N ASN A 125 -6.17 -6.17 -5.99
CA ASN A 125 -6.07 -7.62 -6.14
C ASN A 125 -5.12 -8.26 -5.11
N TYR A 126 -4.33 -7.44 -4.41
CA TYR A 126 -3.24 -7.90 -3.55
C TYR A 126 -3.41 -7.55 -2.07
N ILE A 127 -4.48 -6.83 -1.70
CA ILE A 127 -4.69 -6.32 -0.34
C ILE A 127 -4.92 -7.39 0.74
N GLU A 128 -5.26 -8.62 0.35
CA GLU A 128 -5.45 -9.75 1.26
C GLU A 128 -4.14 -10.49 1.60
N TYR A 129 -3.07 -10.21 0.87
CA TYR A 129 -1.86 -10.99 0.95
C TYR A 129 -0.83 -10.36 1.87
N ASP A 130 -0.63 -10.94 3.05
CA ASP A 130 0.44 -10.54 3.97
C ASP A 130 1.80 -11.18 3.60
N GLY A 131 2.31 -10.93 2.38
CA GLY A 131 3.57 -11.52 1.93
C GLY A 131 3.83 -11.36 0.43
N ASP A 132 4.77 -12.13 -0.13
CA ASP A 132 5.19 -12.04 -1.54
C ASP A 132 4.00 -12.06 -2.51
N ILE A 133 3.56 -10.87 -2.93
CA ILE A 133 2.41 -10.68 -3.81
C ILE A 133 2.76 -10.96 -5.27
N ILE A 134 4.05 -11.01 -5.61
CA ILE A 134 4.54 -11.26 -6.97
C ILE A 134 4.33 -12.73 -7.34
N MET A 135 4.43 -13.63 -6.35
CA MET A 135 4.22 -15.07 -6.53
C MET A 135 2.76 -15.52 -6.42
N LYS A 136 1.83 -14.61 -6.07
CA LYS A 136 0.42 -14.96 -5.84
C LYS A 136 -0.46 -14.62 -7.04
N ASN A 137 -1.52 -15.41 -7.22
CA ASN A 137 -2.55 -15.11 -8.21
C ASN A 137 -3.40 -13.92 -7.72
N PRO A 138 -3.82 -12.99 -8.60
CA PRO A 138 -4.65 -11.86 -8.20
C PRO A 138 -6.02 -12.32 -7.66
N GLY A 139 -6.42 -11.81 -6.48
CA GLY A 139 -7.74 -12.04 -5.90
C GLY A 139 -8.81 -11.09 -6.47
N THR A 140 -10.09 -11.48 -6.45
CA THR A 140 -11.22 -10.68 -6.99
C THR A 140 -12.02 -9.91 -5.93
N ILE A 141 -11.45 -9.68 -4.74
CA ILE A 141 -12.23 -9.34 -3.53
C ILE A 141 -12.80 -7.93 -3.54
N MET A 142 -12.05 -6.90 -3.94
CA MET A 142 -12.58 -5.52 -3.89
C MET A 142 -13.81 -5.37 -4.79
N ASN A 143 -13.84 -6.06 -5.94
CA ASN A 143 -15.02 -6.10 -6.80
C ASN A 143 -16.20 -6.82 -6.14
N LYS A 144 -15.96 -7.93 -5.44
CA LYS A 144 -17.00 -8.64 -4.68
C LYS A 144 -17.54 -7.77 -3.53
N TYR A 145 -16.67 -7.09 -2.79
CA TYR A 145 -17.05 -6.22 -1.68
C TYR A 145 -17.85 -5.01 -2.16
N LEU A 146 -17.44 -4.37 -3.26
CA LEU A 146 -18.20 -3.29 -3.90
C LEU A 146 -19.58 -3.77 -4.39
N LEU A 147 -19.65 -4.99 -4.96
CA LEU A 147 -20.93 -5.61 -5.36
C LEU A 147 -21.84 -5.89 -4.16
N ASP A 148 -21.29 -6.36 -3.04
CA ASP A 148 -22.05 -6.67 -1.83
C ASP A 148 -22.52 -5.39 -1.11
N LEU A 149 -21.71 -4.33 -1.06
CA LEU A 149 -22.12 -3.00 -0.59
C LEU A 149 -23.21 -2.38 -1.47
N GLY A 150 -23.14 -2.57 -2.80
CA GLY A 150 -24.16 -2.10 -3.73
C GLY A 150 -25.51 -2.82 -3.59
N LYS A 151 -25.51 -4.05 -3.05
CA LYS A 151 -26.73 -4.82 -2.77
C LYS A 151 -27.36 -4.48 -1.41
N ASN A 152 -26.55 -4.11 -0.42
CA ASN A 152 -27.04 -3.77 0.92
C ASN A 152 -27.56 -2.33 1.06
N ASN A 153 -27.43 -1.50 0.01
CA ASN A 153 -27.96 -0.13 -0.07
C ASN A 153 -29.21 -0.02 -0.98
N LYS A 154 -29.88 -1.15 -1.28
CA LYS A 154 -31.19 -1.22 -1.95
C LYS A 154 -32.21 -1.86 -1.03
#